data_AF-A0A920MWF9-F1
#
_entry.id   AF-A0A920MWF9-F1
#
_cell.length_a   1.000
_cell.length_b   1.000
_cell.length_c   1.000
_cell.angle_alpha   90.00
_cell.angle_beta   90.00
_cell.angle_gamma   90.00
#
_symmetry.space_group_name_H-M   'P 1'
#
loop_
_entity.id
_entity.type
_entity.pdbx_description
1 polymer ?
#
loop_
_entity_poly.entity_id
_entity_poly.type
_entity_poly.pdbx_seq_one_letter_code
_entity_poly.pdbx_strand_id
1 'polypeptide(L)' 'MDLESVKRWNSYSKAKDNMLEHTDTEFCPWYIVESDNKKKARVNCISHF' A
#
# COMPACT_ATOMS: atom_id res chain seq x y z
N MET A 1 12.07 -11.08 10.56
CA MET A 1 11.82 -9.66 10.29
C MET A 1 13.06 -9.13 9.59
N ASP A 2 12.92 -8.54 8.42
CA ASP A 2 14.08 -8.00 7.68
C ASP A 2 14.48 -6.64 8.27
N LEU A 3 15.67 -6.59 8.86
CA LEU A 3 16.18 -5.42 9.60
C LEU A 3 16.61 -4.28 8.67
N GLU A 4 17.08 -4.58 7.47
CA GLU A 4 17.52 -3.56 6.51
C GLU A 4 16.32 -2.81 5.94
N SER A 5 15.22 -3.51 5.67
CA SER A 5 13.98 -2.89 5.23
C SER A 5 13.36 -1.98 6.29
N VAL A 6 13.46 -2.35 7.58
CA VAL A 6 12.99 -1.50 8.69
C VAL A 6 13.79 -0.19 8.77
N LYS A 7 15.12 -0.24 8.62
CA LYS A 7 15.97 0.98 8.61
C LYS A 7 15.59 1.93 7.47
N ARG A 8 15.12 1.39 6.34
CA ARG A 8 14.73 2.16 5.14
C ARG A 8 13.25 2.52 5.12
N TRP A 9 12.53 2.38 6.23
CA TRP A 9 11.10 2.69 6.33
C TRP A 9 10.73 4.04 5.70
N ASN A 10 11.45 5.10 6.08
CA ASN A 10 11.20 6.45 5.56
C ASN A 10 11.39 6.54 4.04
N SER A 11 12.40 5.88 3.49
CA SER A 11 12.67 5.84 2.06
C SER A 11 11.56 5.12 1.29
N TYR A 12 11.07 3.99 1.81
CA TYR A 12 9.96 3.26 1.21
C TYR A 12 8.64 4.03 1.30
N SER A 13 8.36 4.69 2.43
CA SER A 13 7.19 5.55 2.58
C SER A 13 7.18 6.67 1.53
N LYS A 14 8.31 7.38 1.38
CA LYS A 14 8.44 8.43 0.37
C LYS A 14 8.31 7.91 -1.07
N ALA A 15 8.87 6.73 -1.36
CA ALA A 15 8.74 6.12 -2.67
C ALA A 15 7.29 5.72 -2.99
N LYS A 16 6.58 5.15 -2.01
CA LYS A 16 5.16 4.80 -2.13
C LYS A 16 4.29 6.05 -2.37
N ASP A 17 4.51 7.12 -1.63
CA ASP A 17 3.74 8.36 -1.80
C ASP A 17 3.97 8.97 -3.19
N ASN A 18 5.22 9.03 -3.66
CA ASN A 18 5.55 9.52 -5.01
C ASN A 18 4.90 8.67 -6.12
N MET A 19 4.91 7.34 -5.97
CA MET A 19 4.25 6.44 -6.91
C MET A 19 2.74 6.73 -6.99
N LEU A 20 2.07 6.86 -5.85
CA LEU A 20 0.64 7.15 -5.81
C LEU A 20 0.34 8.51 -6.44
N GLU A 21 1.11 9.54 -6.13
CA GLU A 21 0.92 10.90 -6.69
C GLU A 21 0.97 10.93 -8.22
N HIS A 22 1.85 10.15 -8.85
CA HIS A 22 2.05 10.19 -10.30
C HIS A 22 1.25 9.16 -11.09
N THR A 23 0.77 8.09 -10.44
CA THR A 23 0.15 6.96 -11.14
C THR A 23 -1.27 6.68 -10.70
N ASP A 24 -1.77 7.32 -9.64
CA ASP A 24 -3.18 7.29 -9.27
C ASP A 24 -3.98 8.19 -10.22
N THR A 25 -4.82 7.57 -11.03
CA THR A 25 -5.62 8.27 -12.05
C THR A 25 -7.07 7.82 -11.98
N GLU A 26 -8.01 8.66 -12.42
CA GLU A 26 -9.45 8.32 -12.35
C GLU A 26 -9.82 7.07 -13.16
N PHE A 27 -9.09 6.78 -14.24
CA PHE A 27 -9.30 5.58 -15.05
C PHE A 27 -8.57 4.34 -14.52
N CYS A 28 -7.53 4.52 -13.70
CA CYS A 28 -6.75 3.45 -13.07
C CYS A 28 -6.35 3.88 -11.64
N PRO A 29 -7.31 3.79 -10.69
CA PRO A 29 -7.07 4.22 -9.32
C PRO A 29 -6.31 3.16 -8.51
N TRP A 30 -5.49 3.62 -7.58
CA TRP A 30 -4.86 2.82 -6.54
C TRP A 30 -5.74 2.76 -5.29
N TYR A 31 -5.89 1.55 -4.73
CA TYR A 31 -6.63 1.33 -3.50
C TYR A 31 -5.71 0.88 -2.37
N ILE A 32 -5.74 1.61 -1.25
CA ILE A 32 -4.95 1.30 -0.05
C ILE A 32 -5.79 0.42 0.87
N VAL A 33 -5.32 -0.80 1.16
CA VAL A 33 -5.99 -1.74 2.07
C VAL A 33 -5.17 -1.95 3.33
N GLU A 34 -5.75 -1.66 4.49
CA GLU A 34 -5.12 -1.88 5.79
C GLU A 34 -4.91 -3.38 6.08
N SER A 35 -3.65 -3.79 6.28
CA SER A 35 -3.27 -5.20 6.38
C SER A 35 -2.98 -5.72 7.79
N ASP A 36 -3.11 -4.89 8.84
CA ASP A 36 -2.80 -5.28 10.22
C ASP A 36 -3.61 -6.50 10.66
N ASN A 37 -4.92 -6.52 10.34
CA ASN A 37 -5.73 -7.73 10.44
C ASN A 37 -5.81 -8.44 9.08
N LYS A 38 -4.97 -9.46 8.91
CA LYS A 38 -4.87 -10.23 7.66
C LYS A 38 -6.19 -10.84 7.17
N LYS A 39 -7.08 -11.27 8.08
CA LYS A 39 -8.38 -11.86 7.67
C LYS A 39 -9.29 -10.79 7.07
N LYS A 40 -9.38 -9.64 7.74
CA LYS A 40 -10.16 -8.49 7.27
C LYS A 40 -9.60 -7.94 5.97
N ALA A 41 -8.28 -7.78 5.88
CA ALA A 41 -7.60 -7.29 4.68
C ALA A 41 -7.91 -8.13 3.44
N ARG A 42 -7.87 -9.47 3.56
CA ARG A 42 -8.18 -10.39 2.45
C ARG A 42 -9.62 -10.23 1.97
N VAL A 43 -10.58 -10.16 2.89
CA VAL A 43 -11.99 -9.97 2.54
C VAL A 43 -12.18 -8.61 1.87
N ASN A 44 -11.59 -7.55 2.42
CA ASN A 44 -11.65 -6.20 1.85
C ASN A 44 -11.06 -6.14 0.42
N CYS A 45 -9.91 -6.78 0.18
CA CYS A 45 -9.32 -6.86 -1.16
C CYS A 45 -10.26 -7.55 -2.17
N ILE A 46 -10.99 -8.59 -1.75
CA ILE A 46 -11.91 -9.32 -2.63
C ILE A 46 -13.21 -8.55 -2.83
N SER A 47 -13.70 -7.87 -1.79
CA SER A 47 -14.96 -7.11 -1.82
C SER A 47 -14.82 -5.70 -2.39
N HIS A 48 -13.60 -5.25 -2.72
CA HIS A 48 -13.37 -3.96 -3.37
C HIS A 48 -13.85 -4.01 -4.83
N PHE A 49 -15.17 -3.95 -5.00
CA PHE A 49 -15.92 -3.80 -6.24
C PHE A 49 -17.04 -2.77 -6.06
#